data_AF-A0A242U3M4-F1
#
_entry.id   AF-A0A242U3M4-F1
#
_cell.length_a   1.000
_cell.length_b   1.000
_cell.length_c   1.000
_cell.angle_alpha   90.00
_cell.angle_beta   90.00
_cell.angle_gamma   90.00
#
_symmetry.space_group_name_H-M   'P 1'
#
loop_
_entity.id
_entity.type
_entity.pdbx_description
1 polymer ?
#
loop_
_entity_poly.entity_id
_entity_poly.type
_entity_poly.pdbx_seq_one_letter_code
_entity_poly.pdbx_strand_id
1 'polypeptide(L)'
;MPTDTGTSLAQIQITSKEISCQDLQNPAYQQAVLKKINQIRQQSRQCGRQYFSATRPVIWSNNLYKGAFSHSEDMAAHNFLGHVGSTGLDLKSRLKLYNTLGKANGENVASGQKTLDEVMSRWLSSPLHCSNLMNPKFTTYAIACASNQSAKQKSYWTQQFGTS
;
A
#
# COMPACT_ATOMS: atom_id res chain seq x y z
N MET A 1 35.00 -5.46 21.32
CA MET A 1 34.14 -6.10 20.30
C MET A 1 32.96 -5.18 20.05
N PRO A 2 32.45 -5.10 18.80
CA PRO A 2 31.90 -3.87 18.24
C PRO A 2 30.44 -3.59 18.65
N THR A 3 30.21 -2.29 18.90
CA THR A 3 29.04 -1.45 18.59
C THR A 3 27.66 -2.11 18.45
N ASP A 4 26.76 -1.76 19.38
CA ASP A 4 25.35 -1.62 19.05
C ASP A 4 24.98 -0.13 19.19
N THR A 5 25.43 0.66 18.21
CA THR A 5 24.91 2.01 18.00
C THR A 5 23.48 1.85 17.49
N GLY A 6 22.55 1.75 18.44
CA GLY A 6 21.13 2.00 18.22
C GLY A 6 20.99 3.35 17.56
N THR A 7 20.94 3.32 16.22
CA THR A 7 20.52 4.47 15.44
C THR A 7 19.05 4.62 15.79
N SER A 8 18.77 5.47 16.77
CA SER A 8 17.48 6.15 16.87
C SER A 8 17.33 6.88 15.54
N LEU A 9 16.72 6.19 14.57
CA LEU A 9 16.30 6.76 13.31
C LEU A 9 15.24 7.77 13.68
N ALA A 10 15.69 9.01 13.94
CA ALA A 10 14.86 10.18 13.91
C ALA A 10 13.91 9.98 12.73
N GLN A 11 12.64 9.76 13.05
CA GLN A 11 11.57 9.60 12.06
C GLN A 11 11.72 10.79 11.12
N ILE A 12 12.19 10.53 9.90
CA ILE A 12 12.50 11.61 8.98
C ILE A 12 11.19 12.40 8.86
N GLN A 13 11.23 13.70 9.13
CA GLN A 13 10.06 14.58 9.03
C GLN A 13 9.68 14.82 7.56
N ILE A 14 9.72 13.78 6.74
CA ILE A 14 9.29 13.81 5.35
C ILE A 14 7.77 13.76 5.33
N THR A 15 7.19 14.72 4.63
CA THR A 15 5.74 14.75 4.45
C THR A 15 5.32 13.66 3.46
N SER A 16 4.11 13.12 3.58
CA SER A 16 3.61 12.12 2.62
C SER A 16 3.56 12.62 1.17
N LYS A 17 3.67 13.94 0.96
CA LYS A 17 3.81 14.58 -0.35
C LYS A 17 5.14 14.29 -1.04
N GLU A 18 6.16 13.93 -0.27
CA GLU A 18 7.53 13.74 -0.77
C GLU A 18 7.92 12.27 -0.85
N ILE A 19 7.18 11.37 -0.18
CA ILE A 19 7.46 9.93 -0.19
C ILE A 19 7.26 9.38 -1.61
N SER A 20 8.37 9.04 -2.25
CA SER A 20 8.42 8.47 -3.60
C SER A 20 8.35 6.93 -3.59
N CYS A 21 8.35 6.34 -4.78
CA CYS A 21 8.38 4.89 -4.95
C CYS A 21 9.63 4.26 -4.33
N GLN A 22 10.80 4.89 -4.49
CA GLN A 22 12.08 4.42 -3.97
C GLN A 22 12.12 4.45 -2.44
N ASP A 23 11.51 5.46 -1.83
CA ASP A 23 11.47 5.62 -0.37
C ASP A 23 10.74 4.46 0.33
N LEU A 24 9.69 3.90 -0.30
CA LEU A 24 8.89 2.83 0.29
C LEU A 24 9.66 1.53 0.57
N GLN A 25 10.84 1.34 -0.03
CA GLN A 25 11.70 0.19 0.28
C GLN A 25 12.45 0.34 1.60
N ASN A 26 12.59 1.57 2.10
CA ASN A 26 13.23 1.84 3.39
C ASN A 26 12.18 1.77 4.52
N PRO A 27 12.32 0.86 5.50
CA PRO A 27 11.40 0.73 6.62
C PRO A 27 11.18 2.01 7.43
N ALA A 28 12.11 2.97 7.39
CA ALA A 28 12.00 4.26 8.05
C ALA A 28 10.73 5.05 7.64
N TYR A 29 10.20 4.82 6.44
CA TYR A 29 8.99 5.49 5.94
C TYR A 29 7.67 4.82 6.34
N GLN A 30 7.70 3.60 6.89
CA GLN A 30 6.48 2.83 7.22
C GLN A 30 5.57 3.61 8.18
N GLN A 31 6.14 4.32 9.15
CA GLN A 31 5.36 5.09 10.11
C GLN A 31 4.65 6.29 9.45
N ALA A 32 5.32 6.99 8.52
CA ALA A 32 4.72 8.10 7.79
C ALA A 32 3.60 7.61 6.86
N VAL A 33 3.80 6.45 6.22
CA VAL A 33 2.79 5.77 5.41
C VAL A 33 1.57 5.37 6.24
N LEU A 34 1.78 4.71 7.39
CA LEU A 34 0.71 4.34 8.32
C LEU A 34 -0.06 5.56 8.83
N LYS A 35 0.66 6.64 9.17
CA LYS A 35 0.05 7.90 9.58
C LYS A 35 -0.89 8.42 8.50
N LYS A 36 -0.48 8.41 7.23
CA LYS A 36 -1.32 8.89 6.11
C LYS A 36 -2.61 8.08 5.96
N ILE A 37 -2.54 6.74 5.90
CA ILE A 37 -3.75 5.91 5.77
C ILE A 37 -4.65 6.01 6.99
N ASN A 38 -4.08 6.09 8.20
CA ASN A 38 -4.87 6.21 9.42
C ASN A 38 -5.52 7.59 9.56
N GLN A 39 -4.88 8.67 9.07
CA GLN A 39 -5.54 9.98 8.93
C GLN A 39 -6.73 9.94 7.97
N ILE A 40 -6.59 9.22 6.84
CA ILE A 40 -7.71 9.03 5.90
C ILE A 40 -8.87 8.30 6.57
N ARG A 41 -8.58 7.22 7.30
CA ARG A 41 -9.56 6.36 7.98
C ARG A 41 -10.26 7.03 9.16
N GLN A 42 -9.65 8.03 9.79
CA GLN A 42 -10.24 8.80 10.88
C GLN A 42 -11.30 9.83 10.43
N GLN A 43 -11.47 10.02 9.12
CA GLN A 43 -12.49 10.91 8.56
C GLN A 43 -13.61 10.09 7.94
N SER A 44 -14.86 10.37 8.30
CA SER A 44 -15.99 9.81 7.54
C SER A 44 -15.93 10.28 6.10
N ARG A 45 -16.40 9.44 5.18
CA ARG A 45 -16.27 9.70 3.75
C ARG A 45 -17.37 9.04 2.94
N GLN A 46 -17.78 9.75 1.89
CA GLN A 46 -18.62 9.21 0.83
C GLN A 46 -17.73 8.60 -0.25
N CYS A 47 -17.79 7.28 -0.42
CA CYS A 47 -17.11 6.54 -1.49
C CYS A 47 -18.14 6.15 -2.57
N GLY A 48 -18.33 7.03 -3.55
CA GLY A 48 -19.41 6.88 -4.55
C GLY A 48 -20.79 6.95 -3.90
N ARG A 49 -21.56 5.86 -3.96
CA ARG A 49 -22.89 5.77 -3.31
C ARG A 49 -22.83 5.26 -1.86
N GLN A 50 -21.69 4.77 -1.41
CA GLN A 50 -21.55 4.19 -0.08
C GLN A 50 -20.95 5.20 0.89
N TYR A 51 -21.64 5.44 2.00
CA TYR A 51 -21.12 6.20 3.12
C TYR A 51 -20.30 5.29 4.05
N PHE A 52 -19.15 5.76 4.49
CA PHE A 52 -18.32 5.13 5.52
C PHE A 52 -18.12 6.11 6.67
N SER A 53 -18.44 5.68 7.90
CA SER A 53 -18.02 6.39 9.11
C SER A 53 -16.49 6.33 9.28
N ALA A 54 -15.95 7.20 10.11
CA ALA A 54 -14.57 7.06 10.59
C ALA A 54 -14.36 5.65 11.17
N THR A 55 -13.22 5.04 10.88
CA THR A 55 -12.94 3.64 11.18
C THR A 55 -11.59 3.46 11.87
N ARG A 56 -11.41 2.28 12.49
CA ARG A 56 -10.23 1.94 13.28
C ARG A 56 -8.94 2.02 12.46
N PRO A 57 -7.83 2.44 13.07
CA PRO A 57 -6.54 2.43 12.40
C PRO A 57 -6.13 1.00 12.04
N VAL A 58 -5.39 0.88 10.94
CA VAL A 58 -4.70 -0.36 10.54
C VAL A 58 -3.26 -0.34 11.04
N ILE A 59 -2.68 -1.51 11.24
CA ILE A 59 -1.27 -1.71 11.57
C ILE A 59 -0.49 -2.24 10.36
N TRP A 60 0.82 -1.97 10.33
CA TRP A 60 1.68 -2.44 9.25
C TRP A 60 1.88 -3.96 9.31
N SER A 61 1.89 -4.61 8.16
CA SER A 61 2.25 -6.02 8.02
C SER A 61 3.40 -6.20 7.03
N ASN A 62 4.55 -6.68 7.52
CA ASN A 62 5.71 -6.97 6.68
C ASN A 62 5.44 -8.07 5.65
N ASN A 63 4.56 -9.03 5.97
CA ASN A 63 4.21 -10.08 5.02
C ASN A 63 3.28 -9.57 3.90
N LEU A 64 2.33 -8.66 4.23
CA LEU A 64 1.56 -7.97 3.19
C LEU A 64 2.48 -7.11 2.32
N TYR A 65 3.46 -6.44 2.91
CA TYR A 65 4.43 -5.65 2.15
C TYR A 65 5.19 -6.50 1.13
N LYS A 66 5.69 -7.68 1.52
CA LYS A 66 6.37 -8.60 0.59
C LYS A 66 5.48 -8.98 -0.59
N GLY A 67 4.21 -9.28 -0.35
CA GLY A 67 3.25 -9.60 -1.40
C GLY A 67 2.90 -8.43 -2.30
N ALA A 68 2.70 -7.25 -1.73
CA ALA A 68 2.45 -6.02 -2.48
C ALA A 68 3.67 -5.60 -3.32
N PHE A 69 4.89 -5.76 -2.79
CA PHE A 69 6.13 -5.42 -3.48
C PHE A 69 6.35 -6.36 -4.67
N SER A 70 6.25 -7.67 -4.45
CA SER A 70 6.35 -8.66 -5.54
C SER A 70 5.33 -8.40 -6.66
N HIS A 71 4.09 -8.05 -6.33
CA HIS A 71 3.08 -7.73 -7.34
C HIS A 71 3.39 -6.42 -8.09
N SER A 72 3.96 -5.43 -7.40
CA SER A 72 4.37 -4.17 -8.03
C SER A 72 5.55 -4.39 -8.98
N GLU A 73 6.52 -5.22 -8.59
CA GLU A 73 7.64 -5.62 -9.45
C GLU A 73 7.16 -6.36 -10.69
N ASP A 74 6.21 -7.29 -10.53
CA ASP A 74 5.62 -8.03 -11.64
C ASP A 74 4.94 -7.10 -12.66
N MET A 75 4.10 -6.19 -12.18
CA MET A 75 3.46 -5.15 -13.01
C MET A 75 4.48 -4.27 -13.75
N ALA A 76 5.56 -3.88 -13.06
CA ALA A 76 6.62 -3.05 -13.62
C ALA A 76 7.50 -3.78 -14.64
N ALA A 77 7.78 -5.07 -14.43
CA ALA A 77 8.56 -5.91 -15.33
C ALA A 77 7.79 -6.25 -16.62
N HIS A 78 6.49 -6.48 -16.50
CA HIS A 78 5.65 -6.94 -17.61
C HIS A 78 4.73 -5.85 -18.19
N ASN A 79 4.90 -4.59 -17.79
CA ASN A 79 4.19 -3.43 -18.37
C ASN A 79 2.66 -3.51 -18.33
N PHE A 80 2.09 -4.01 -17.22
CA PHE A 80 0.63 -4.10 -17.07
C PHE A 80 0.16 -3.55 -15.74
N LEU A 81 -1.11 -3.16 -15.68
CA LEU A 81 -1.80 -2.80 -14.44
C LEU A 81 -2.98 -3.77 -14.25
N GLY A 82 -2.96 -4.54 -13.16
CA GLY A 82 -4.02 -5.52 -12.90
C GLY A 82 -3.92 -6.18 -11.53
N HIS A 83 -4.99 -6.85 -11.12
CA HIS A 83 -5.06 -7.60 -9.86
C HIS A 83 -4.52 -9.03 -9.95
N VAL A 84 -4.41 -9.56 -11.17
CA VAL A 84 -3.85 -10.89 -11.46
C VAL A 84 -2.46 -10.68 -12.04
N GLY A 85 -1.47 -11.36 -11.47
CA GLY A 85 -0.08 -11.27 -11.92
C GLY A 85 0.16 -11.94 -13.28
N SER A 86 1.32 -11.72 -13.87
CA SER A 86 1.76 -12.33 -15.14
C SER A 86 1.80 -13.87 -15.09
N THR A 87 1.98 -14.43 -13.88
CA THR A 87 1.96 -15.86 -13.59
C THR A 87 0.56 -16.40 -13.28
N GLY A 88 -0.48 -15.57 -13.34
CA GLY A 88 -1.86 -15.94 -13.06
C GLY A 88 -2.26 -15.90 -11.58
N LEU A 89 -1.35 -15.53 -10.67
CA LEU A 89 -1.67 -15.41 -9.24
C LEU A 89 -2.57 -14.20 -8.99
N ASP A 90 -3.74 -14.43 -8.39
CA ASP A 90 -4.63 -13.38 -7.90
C ASP A 90 -4.26 -12.93 -6.46
N LEU A 91 -4.98 -11.94 -5.93
CA LEU A 91 -4.75 -11.45 -4.56
C LEU A 91 -4.78 -12.58 -3.53
N LYS A 92 -5.79 -13.44 -3.54
CA LYS A 92 -5.92 -14.52 -2.54
C LYS A 92 -4.75 -15.49 -2.61
N SER A 93 -4.29 -15.82 -3.81
CA SER A 93 -3.15 -16.69 -4.02
C SER A 93 -1.87 -16.05 -3.50
N ARG A 94 -1.65 -14.76 -3.79
CA ARG A 94 -0.52 -14.00 -3.23
C ARG A 94 -0.58 -13.95 -1.70
N LEU A 95 -1.73 -13.64 -1.11
CA LEU A 95 -1.88 -13.60 0.35
C LEU A 95 -1.62 -14.96 1.00
N LYS A 96 -2.01 -16.06 0.35
CA LYS A 96 -1.68 -17.42 0.80
C LYS A 96 -0.17 -17.67 0.75
N LEU A 97 0.49 -17.29 -0.35
CA LEU A 97 1.94 -17.44 -0.53
C LEU A 97 2.74 -16.69 0.55
N TYR A 98 2.27 -15.52 0.97
CA TYR A 98 2.91 -14.72 2.01
C TYR A 98 2.30 -14.92 3.42
N ASN A 99 1.53 -15.99 3.65
CA ASN A 99 0.95 -16.33 4.96
C ASN A 99 0.15 -15.18 5.61
N THR A 100 -0.67 -14.49 4.81
CA THR A 100 -1.51 -13.34 5.24
C THR A 100 -2.97 -13.47 4.83
N LEU A 101 -3.37 -14.63 4.29
CA LEU A 101 -4.76 -14.88 3.93
C LEU A 101 -5.64 -14.99 5.19
N GLY A 102 -6.45 -13.96 5.42
CA GLY A 102 -7.41 -13.90 6.52
C GLY A 102 -8.87 -13.88 6.05
N LYS A 103 -9.78 -13.55 6.98
CA LYS A 103 -11.24 -13.53 6.75
C LYS A 103 -11.68 -12.41 5.81
N ALA A 104 -10.93 -11.31 5.77
CA ALA A 104 -11.15 -10.21 4.84
C ALA A 104 -9.81 -9.78 4.24
N ASN A 105 -9.84 -9.43 2.96
CA ASN A 105 -8.71 -8.89 2.22
C ASN A 105 -9.20 -7.88 1.20
N GLY A 106 -8.29 -7.00 0.78
CA GLY A 106 -8.55 -5.99 -0.24
C GLY A 106 -7.25 -5.56 -0.91
N GLU A 107 -7.36 -5.11 -2.15
CA GLU A 107 -6.24 -4.59 -2.91
C GLU A 107 -6.65 -3.38 -3.73
N ASN A 108 -5.80 -2.37 -3.72
CA ASN A 108 -5.83 -1.27 -4.67
C ASN A 108 -4.52 -1.31 -5.48
N VAL A 109 -4.62 -1.16 -6.80
CA VAL A 109 -3.45 -1.00 -7.68
C VAL A 109 -3.53 0.33 -8.41
N ALA A 110 -2.38 0.90 -8.75
CA ALA A 110 -2.29 2.11 -9.57
C ALA A 110 -0.95 2.18 -10.30
N SER A 111 -0.85 3.05 -11.29
CA SER A 111 0.40 3.32 -11.99
C SER A 111 0.52 4.79 -12.41
N GLY A 112 1.75 5.26 -12.49
CA GLY A 112 2.11 6.60 -12.97
C GLY A 112 2.14 7.70 -11.90
N GLN A 113 1.65 7.46 -10.68
CA GLN A 113 1.75 8.43 -9.58
C GLN A 113 3.18 8.48 -9.04
N LYS A 114 3.69 9.67 -8.76
CA LYS A 114 5.07 9.89 -8.34
C LYS A 114 5.24 9.77 -6.82
N THR A 115 4.18 10.04 -6.06
CA THR A 115 4.25 10.16 -4.61
C THR A 115 3.11 9.43 -3.90
N LEU A 116 3.30 9.15 -2.61
CA LEU A 116 2.29 8.54 -1.75
C LEU A 116 0.99 9.37 -1.72
N ASP A 117 1.08 10.70 -1.66
CA ASP A 117 -0.10 11.57 -1.66
C ASP A 117 -0.87 11.52 -2.99
N GLU A 118 -0.15 11.48 -4.12
CA GLU A 118 -0.78 11.35 -5.44
C GLU A 118 -1.56 10.03 -5.55
N VAL A 119 -0.97 8.90 -5.16
CA VAL A 119 -1.63 7.59 -5.26
C VAL A 119 -2.80 7.45 -4.28
N MET A 120 -2.65 7.94 -3.05
CA MET A 120 -3.74 7.95 -2.07
C MET A 120 -4.91 8.82 -2.53
N SER A 121 -4.62 10.00 -3.09
CA SER A 121 -5.66 10.89 -3.64
C SER A 121 -6.34 10.24 -4.85
N ARG A 122 -5.57 9.56 -5.72
CA ARG A 122 -6.13 8.81 -6.84
C ARG A 122 -7.09 7.72 -6.38
N TRP A 123 -6.72 6.93 -5.37
CA TRP A 123 -7.62 5.91 -4.81
C TRP A 123 -8.83 6.51 -4.11
N LEU A 124 -8.69 7.60 -3.38
CA LEU A 124 -9.81 8.30 -2.76
C LEU A 124 -10.84 8.82 -3.78
N SER A 125 -10.39 9.23 -4.97
CA SER A 125 -11.29 9.67 -6.05
C SER A 125 -12.04 8.52 -6.75
N SER A 126 -11.66 7.27 -6.53
CA SER A 126 -12.32 6.09 -7.10
C SER A 126 -13.24 5.46 -6.06
N PRO A 127 -14.55 5.35 -6.31
CA PRO A 127 -15.49 4.74 -5.36
C PRO A 127 -15.03 3.35 -4.85
N LEU A 128 -14.58 2.48 -5.76
CA LEU A 128 -14.15 1.13 -5.39
C LEU A 128 -12.89 1.13 -4.52
N HIS A 129 -11.88 1.93 -4.89
CA HIS A 129 -10.63 2.00 -4.12
C HIS A 129 -10.81 2.73 -2.78
N CYS A 130 -11.65 3.76 -2.76
CA CYS A 130 -12.08 4.47 -1.55
C CYS A 130 -12.75 3.52 -0.56
N SER A 131 -13.65 2.64 -1.03
CA SER A 131 -14.28 1.63 -0.19
C SER A 131 -13.28 0.67 0.45
N ASN A 132 -12.20 0.29 -0.25
CA ASN A 132 -11.12 -0.48 0.35
C ASN A 132 -10.39 0.30 1.46
N LEU A 133 -10.01 1.56 1.21
CA LEU A 133 -9.35 2.43 2.20
C LEU A 133 -10.18 2.55 3.49
N MET A 134 -11.51 2.63 3.37
CA MET A 134 -12.44 2.88 4.47
C MET A 134 -13.06 1.62 5.09
N ASN A 135 -12.78 0.42 4.57
CA ASN A 135 -13.43 -0.80 5.03
C ASN A 135 -13.07 -1.11 6.50
N PRO A 136 -14.05 -1.20 7.42
CA PRO A 136 -13.79 -1.44 8.84
C PRO A 136 -13.36 -2.87 9.16
N LYS A 137 -13.49 -3.81 8.21
CA LYS A 137 -13.04 -5.19 8.42
C LYS A 137 -11.52 -5.33 8.45
N PHE A 138 -10.79 -4.40 7.85
CA PHE A 138 -9.33 -4.49 7.75
C PHE A 138 -8.64 -4.03 9.02
N THR A 139 -7.66 -4.82 9.47
CA THR A 139 -6.81 -4.50 10.63
C THR A 139 -5.33 -4.42 10.27
N THR A 140 -4.90 -5.09 9.19
CA THR A 140 -3.52 -5.05 8.70
C THR A 140 -3.43 -4.40 7.33
N TYR A 141 -2.27 -3.80 7.05
CA TYR A 141 -2.05 -2.95 5.89
C TYR A 141 -0.60 -3.02 5.41
N ALA A 142 -0.41 -2.92 4.09
CA ALA A 142 0.85 -2.50 3.49
C ALA A 142 0.61 -1.79 2.16
N ILE A 143 1.58 -0.99 1.74
CA ILE A 143 1.69 -0.46 0.39
C ILE A 143 3.13 -0.60 -0.07
N ALA A 144 3.30 -0.96 -1.33
CA ALA A 144 4.58 -1.06 -1.98
C ALA A 144 4.53 -0.40 -3.36
N CYS A 145 5.70 -0.07 -3.88
CA CYS A 145 5.83 0.46 -5.21
C CYS A 145 7.11 -0.08 -5.87
N ALA A 146 7.03 -0.36 -7.16
CA ALA A 146 8.18 -0.64 -8.02
C ALA A 146 8.21 0.35 -9.17
N SER A 147 9.41 0.78 -9.55
CA SER A 147 9.64 1.67 -10.68
C SER A 147 10.46 0.97 -11.75
N ASN A 148 10.10 1.19 -13.01
CA ASN A 148 10.89 0.76 -14.16
C ASN A 148 10.92 1.91 -15.17
N GLN A 149 12.11 2.45 -15.45
CA GLN A 149 12.26 3.61 -16.34
C GLN A 149 11.97 3.27 -17.81
N SER A 150 12.13 1.99 -18.17
CA SER A 150 11.81 1.48 -19.51
C SER A 150 10.34 1.10 -19.64
N ALA A 151 9.57 1.13 -18.54
CA ALA A 151 8.17 0.78 -18.58
C ALA A 151 7.28 1.92 -19.06
N LYS A 152 6.11 1.58 -19.63
CA LYS A 152 5.11 2.54 -20.11
C LYS A 152 4.70 3.53 -19.01
N GLN A 153 4.57 3.02 -17.79
CA GLN A 153 4.39 3.82 -16.58
C GLN A 153 5.64 3.70 -15.73
N LYS A 154 6.12 4.82 -15.20
CA LYS A 154 7.38 4.86 -14.44
C LYS A 154 7.29 4.24 -13.05
N SER A 155 6.07 4.10 -12.52
CA SER A 155 5.78 3.58 -11.18
C SER A 155 4.52 2.72 -11.19
N TYR A 156 4.55 1.63 -10.42
CA TYR A 156 3.44 0.73 -10.18
C TYR A 156 3.28 0.53 -8.68
N TRP A 157 2.07 0.76 -8.18
CA TRP A 157 1.73 0.77 -6.77
C TRP A 157 0.76 -0.35 -6.46
N THR A 158 1.02 -1.07 -5.38
CA THR A 158 0.11 -2.06 -4.82
C THR A 158 -0.13 -1.75 -3.35
N GLN A 159 -1.39 -1.59 -2.97
CA GLN A 159 -1.82 -1.46 -1.58
C GLN A 159 -2.68 -2.67 -1.22
N GLN A 160 -2.31 -3.36 -0.15
CA GLN A 160 -2.99 -4.56 0.32
C GLN A 160 -3.49 -4.39 1.76
N PHE A 161 -4.65 -4.97 2.02
CA PHE A 161 -5.31 -5.02 3.30
C PHE A 161 -5.60 -6.45 3.70
N GLY A 162 -5.57 -6.71 5.01
CA GLY A 162 -5.91 -8.01 5.57
C GLY A 162 -6.54 -7.91 6.95
N THR A 163 -6.68 -9.07 7.57
CA THR A 163 -7.03 -9.24 8.98
C THR A 163 -5.90 -10.00 9.66
N SER A 164 -5.45 -9.49 10.81
CA SER A 164 -4.64 -10.19 11.81
C SER A 164 -5.41 -11.36 12.43
#